data_AF-A0A9D2SF29-F1
#
_entry.id   AF-A0A9D2SF29-F1
#
_cell.length_a   1.000
_cell.length_b   1.000
_cell.length_c   1.000
_cell.angle_alpha   90.00
_cell.angle_beta   90.00
_cell.angle_gamma   90.00
#
_symmetry.space_group_name_H-M   'P 1'
#
loop_
_entity.id
_entity.type
_entity.pdbx_description
1 polymer ?
#
loop_
_entity_poly.entity_id
_entity_poly.type
_entity_poly.pdbx_seq_one_letter_code
_entity_poly.pdbx_strand_id
1 'polypeptide(L)'
;MGKLKIRVALGVALGAALLVLAGLMDSLWDMGDFENLIFFLGIAALALGLLVFFGSRKRVWSGVAGHPENVTAQTAFAMQVAFEEERMLAKAGRRAAGYVNTGALPFLLAAVVCFAGFGVSLLL
;
A
#
# COMPACT_ATOMS: atom_id res chain seq x y z
N MET A 1 -11.41 18.45 -1.03
CA MET A 1 -10.16 18.84 -0.33
C MET A 1 -10.01 18.32 1.10
N GLY A 2 -11.08 18.11 1.89
CA GLY A 2 -10.96 17.72 3.32
C GLY A 2 -10.36 16.32 3.61
N LYS A 3 -10.71 15.30 2.81
CA LYS A 3 -10.28 13.90 3.06
C LYS A 3 -8.77 13.68 2.92
N LEU A 4 -8.10 14.43 2.06
CA LEU A 4 -6.65 14.35 1.87
C LEU A 4 -5.91 14.94 3.09
N LYS A 5 -6.32 16.12 3.55
CA LYS A 5 -5.75 16.78 4.74
C LYS A 5 -5.82 15.90 5.99
N ILE A 6 -6.96 15.24 6.19
CA ILE A 6 -7.16 14.30 7.32
C ILE A 6 -6.18 13.12 7.22
N ARG A 7 -5.99 12.55 6.02
CA ARG A 7 -5.06 11.42 5.83
C ARG A 7 -3.61 11.81 6.02
N VAL A 8 -3.24 13.02 5.61
CA VAL A 8 -1.91 13.58 5.88
C VAL A 8 -1.70 13.76 7.39
N ALA A 9 -2.66 14.38 8.08
CA ALA A 9 -2.60 14.56 9.54
C ALA A 9 -2.51 13.22 10.28
N LEU A 10 -3.29 12.23 9.87
CA LEU A 10 -3.22 10.88 10.43
C LEU A 10 -1.85 10.23 10.18
N GLY A 11 -1.26 10.39 8.99
CA GLY A 11 0.05 9.83 8.69
C GLY A 11 1.16 10.45 9.53
N VAL A 12 1.12 11.77 9.72
CA VAL A 12 2.07 12.48 10.59
C VAL A 12 1.89 12.07 12.05
N ALA A 13 0.65 12.01 12.54
CA ALA A 13 0.35 11.59 13.91
C ALA A 13 0.79 10.14 14.16
N LEU A 14 0.59 9.24 13.19
CA LEU A 14 1.02 7.86 13.29
C LEU A 14 2.55 7.76 13.30
N GLY A 15 3.25 8.50 12.44
CA GLY A 15 4.72 8.58 12.47
C GLY A 15 5.27 9.13 13.79
N ALA A 16 4.67 10.18 14.33
CA ALA A 16 5.05 10.73 15.64
C ALA A 16 4.82 9.71 16.77
N ALA A 17 3.71 8.97 16.74
CA ALA A 17 3.44 7.91 17.70
C ALA A 17 4.49 6.78 17.62
N LEU A 18 4.95 6.41 16.42
CA LEU A 18 6.02 5.42 16.23
C LEU A 18 7.35 5.90 16.80
N LEU A 19 7.68 7.20 16.65
CA LEU A 19 8.88 7.79 17.25
C LEU A 19 8.83 7.75 18.78
N VAL A 20 7.70 8.14 19.37
CA VAL A 20 7.50 8.06 20.82
C VAL A 20 7.59 6.62 21.30
N LEU A 21 7.00 5.68 20.58
CA LEU A 21 7.02 4.26 20.92
C LEU A 21 8.46 3.70 20.87
N ALA A 22 9.24 4.03 19.85
CA ALA A 22 10.65 3.64 19.79
C ALA A 22 11.45 4.21 20.96
N GLY A 23 11.24 5.48 21.33
CA GLY A 23 11.91 6.09 22.49
C GLY A 23 11.50 5.47 23.82
N LEU A 24 10.23 5.06 23.96
CA LEU A 24 9.76 4.34 25.15
C LEU A 24 10.34 2.92 25.21
N MET A 25 10.46 2.23 24.08
CA MET A 25 11.02 0.88 24.01
C MET A 25 12.53 0.85 24.32
N ASP A 26 13.25 1.88 23.88
CA ASP A 26 14.65 2.12 24.22
C ASP A 26 14.81 2.42 25.73
N SER A 27 14.05 3.39 26.26
CA SER A 27 14.23 3.88 27.63
C SER A 27 13.63 3.01 28.75
N LEU A 28 12.47 2.37 28.54
CA LEU A 28 11.74 1.64 29.58
C LEU A 28 11.89 0.13 29.49
N TRP A 29 12.15 -0.40 28.30
CA TRP A 29 12.14 -1.83 28.05
C TRP A 29 13.48 -2.41 27.60
N ASP A 30 14.51 -1.58 27.40
CA ASP A 30 15.87 -2.00 27.00
C ASP A 30 15.83 -2.97 25.80
N MET A 31 14.95 -2.68 24.84
CA MET A 31 14.71 -3.56 23.67
C MET A 31 15.73 -3.33 22.53
N GLY A 32 16.82 -2.62 22.82
CA GLY A 32 17.87 -2.24 21.88
C GLY A 32 17.84 -0.75 21.53
N ASP A 33 18.86 -0.31 20.78
CA ASP A 33 19.07 1.10 20.47
C ASP A 33 17.88 1.72 19.72
N PHE A 34 17.51 2.93 20.12
CA PHE A 34 16.48 3.75 19.45
C PHE A 34 16.60 3.73 17.92
N GLU A 35 17.82 3.86 17.37
CA GLU A 35 18.10 3.86 15.94
C GLU A 35 17.62 2.59 15.23
N ASN A 36 17.94 1.43 15.80
CA ASN A 36 17.55 0.15 15.24
C ASN A 36 16.03 0.00 15.31
N LEU A 37 15.43 0.36 16.44
CA LEU A 37 13.98 0.30 16.65
C LEU A 37 13.23 1.17 15.63
N ILE A 38 13.59 2.45 15.51
CA ILE A 38 12.89 3.37 14.62
C ILE A 38 13.09 3.02 13.14
N PHE A 39 14.26 2.48 12.78
CA PHE A 39 14.54 2.00 11.43
C PHE A 39 13.64 0.82 11.06
N PHE A 40 13.52 -0.19 11.93
CA PHE A 40 12.63 -1.32 11.70
C PHE A 40 11.15 -0.93 11.69
N LEU A 41 10.73 -0.02 12.58
CA LEU A 41 9.37 0.53 12.57
C LEU A 41 9.08 1.29 11.26
N GLY A 42 10.05 2.05 10.74
CA GLY A 42 9.97 2.73 9.45
C GLY A 42 9.79 1.77 8.28
N ILE A 43 10.58 0.68 8.25
CA ILE A 43 10.43 -0.39 7.25
C ILE A 43 9.06 -1.06 7.34
N ALA A 44 8.58 -1.38 8.55
CA ALA A 44 7.28 -2.00 8.75
C ALA A 44 6.14 -1.09 8.25
N ALA A 45 6.19 0.20 8.58
CA ALA A 45 5.23 1.19 8.10
C ALA A 45 5.25 1.32 6.57
N LEU A 46 6.44 1.29 5.95
CA LEU A 46 6.61 1.33 4.50
C LEU A 46 6.02 0.07 3.85
N ALA A 47 6.33 -1.11 4.38
CA ALA A 47 5.81 -2.39 3.88
C ALA A 47 4.27 -2.44 3.96
N LEU A 48 3.69 -2.01 5.08
CA LEU A 48 2.23 -1.89 5.23
C LEU A 48 1.64 -0.88 4.23
N GLY A 49 2.29 0.27 4.06
CA GLY A 49 1.89 1.27 3.07
C GLY A 49 1.86 0.70 1.67
N LEU A 50 2.92 0.01 1.24
CA LEU A 50 2.99 -0.65 -0.06
C LEU A 50 1.96 -1.78 -0.19
N LEU A 51 1.73 -2.57 0.86
CA LEU A 51 0.72 -3.63 0.85
C LEU A 51 -0.68 -3.06 0.69
N VAL A 52 -1.02 -1.95 1.34
CA VAL A 52 -2.31 -1.27 1.17
C VAL A 52 -2.40 -0.58 -0.21
N PHE A 53 -1.26 -0.09 -0.71
CA PHE A 53 -1.14 0.55 -2.02
C PHE A 53 -1.45 -0.44 -3.14
N PHE A 54 -0.93 -1.66 -3.06
CA PHE A 54 -1.08 -2.69 -4.11
C PHE A 54 -2.15 -3.76 -3.83
N GLY A 55 -2.49 -4.02 -2.56
CA GLY A 55 -3.33 -5.14 -2.12
C GLY A 55 -4.84 -4.92 -2.22
N SER A 56 -5.29 -3.71 -2.55
CA SER A 56 -6.73 -3.39 -2.67
C SER A 56 -7.38 -3.90 -3.95
N ARG A 57 -6.65 -4.58 -4.84
CA ARG A 57 -7.24 -5.32 -5.96
C ARG A 57 -7.51 -6.77 -5.55
N LYS A 58 -8.79 -7.04 -5.21
CA LYS A 58 -9.38 -8.37 -5.37
C LYS A 58 -8.94 -8.93 -6.73
N ARG A 59 -8.08 -9.96 -6.71
CA ARG A 59 -7.78 -10.75 -7.91
C ARG A 59 -9.12 -11.19 -8.49
N VAL A 60 -9.29 -10.92 -9.78
CA VAL A 60 -10.44 -11.30 -10.58
C VAL A 60 -10.62 -12.82 -10.46
N TRP A 61 -11.64 -13.22 -9.71
CA TRP A 61 -12.09 -14.62 -9.60
C TRP A 61 -13.25 -14.86 -10.57
N SER A 62 -13.20 -14.23 -11.76
CA SER A 62 -14.14 -14.49 -12.85
C SER A 62 -13.46 -15.37 -13.89
N GLY A 63 -13.73 -16.66 -13.85
CA GLY A 63 -13.19 -17.56 -14.88
C GLY A 63 -13.43 -19.06 -14.67
N VAL A 64 -14.02 -19.50 -13.56
CA VAL A 64 -14.27 -20.94 -13.34
C VAL A 64 -15.77 -21.23 -13.46
N ALA A 65 -16.31 -21.12 -14.67
CA ALA A 65 -17.55 -21.78 -15.07
C ALA A 65 -17.72 -21.71 -16.60
N GLY A 66 -17.14 -22.66 -17.32
CA GLY A 66 -17.39 -22.85 -18.75
C GLY A 66 -17.17 -24.31 -19.11
N HIS A 67 -18.24 -25.03 -19.43
CA HIS A 67 -18.24 -26.45 -19.77
C HIS A 67 -17.15 -26.77 -20.83
N PRO A 68 -16.21 -27.69 -20.56
CA PRO A 68 -14.99 -27.87 -21.38
C PRO A 68 -15.21 -28.45 -22.78
N GLU A 69 -16.43 -28.86 -23.13
CA GLU A 69 -16.71 -29.59 -24.38
C GLU A 69 -17.37 -28.75 -25.48
N ASN A 70 -17.75 -27.49 -25.20
CA ASN A 70 -18.48 -26.67 -26.15
C ASN A 70 -17.56 -25.66 -26.89
N VAL A 71 -17.06 -26.05 -28.06
CA VAL A 71 -16.10 -25.28 -28.89
C VAL A 71 -16.67 -23.93 -29.34
N THR A 72 -17.97 -23.83 -29.60
CA THR A 72 -18.62 -22.54 -29.95
C THR A 72 -18.76 -21.62 -28.75
N ALA A 73 -18.97 -22.16 -27.54
CA ALA A 73 -18.93 -21.37 -26.32
C ALA A 73 -17.50 -20.88 -26.03
N GLN A 74 -16.48 -21.72 -26.20
CA GLN A 74 -15.08 -21.32 -25.98
C GLN A 74 -14.61 -20.24 -26.95
N THR A 75 -15.00 -20.32 -28.23
CA THR A 75 -14.66 -19.30 -29.23
C THR A 75 -15.44 -18.00 -29.00
N ALA A 76 -16.71 -18.07 -28.61
CA ALA A 76 -17.48 -16.89 -28.22
C ALA A 76 -16.92 -16.23 -26.94
N PHE A 77 -16.51 -17.02 -25.94
CA PHE A 77 -15.84 -16.52 -24.75
C PHE A 77 -14.45 -15.95 -25.06
N ALA A 78 -13.66 -16.59 -25.92
CA ALA A 78 -12.35 -16.07 -26.33
C ALA A 78 -12.48 -14.72 -27.07
N MET A 79 -13.49 -14.57 -27.93
CA MET A 79 -13.79 -13.32 -28.62
C MET A 79 -14.31 -12.24 -27.66
N GLN A 80 -15.14 -12.62 -26.67
CA GLN A 80 -15.58 -11.69 -25.62
C GLN A 80 -14.43 -11.23 -24.74
N VAL A 81 -13.54 -12.14 -24.35
CA VAL A 81 -12.34 -11.83 -23.56
C VAL A 81 -11.41 -10.93 -24.36
N ALA A 82 -11.13 -11.22 -25.64
CA ALA A 82 -10.29 -10.39 -26.49
C ALA A 82 -10.87 -8.96 -26.67
N PHE A 83 -12.18 -8.85 -26.90
CA PHE A 83 -12.86 -7.56 -27.00
C PHE A 83 -12.86 -6.79 -25.66
N GLU A 84 -13.05 -7.47 -24.54
CA GLU A 84 -12.93 -6.86 -23.22
C GLU A 84 -11.49 -6.46 -22.92
N GLU A 85 -10.49 -7.25 -23.29
CA GLU A 85 -9.07 -6.93 -23.12
C GLU A 85 -8.68 -5.68 -23.91
N GLU A 86 -9.06 -5.57 -25.18
CA GLU A 86 -8.83 -4.36 -25.99
C GLU A 86 -9.53 -3.14 -25.39
N ARG A 87 -10.76 -3.30 -24.90
CA ARG A 87 -11.52 -2.22 -24.25
C ARG A 87 -10.93 -1.83 -22.89
N MET A 88 -10.36 -2.79 -22.17
CA MET A 88 -9.69 -2.59 -20.87
C MET A 88 -8.32 -1.92 -21.07
N LEU A 89 -7.58 -2.27 -22.12
CA LEU A 89 -6.32 -1.64 -22.53
C LEU A 89 -6.54 -0.19 -22.98
N ALA A 90 -7.57 0.07 -23.79
CA ALA A 90 -7.95 1.44 -24.17
C ALA A 90 -8.36 2.30 -22.96
N LYS A 91 -8.90 1.69 -21.90
CA LYS A 91 -9.20 2.35 -20.62
C LYS A 91 -8.03 2.37 -19.62
N ALA A 92 -6.95 1.64 -19.88
CA ALA A 92 -5.82 1.50 -18.94
C ALA A 92 -5.10 2.83 -18.71
N GLY A 93 -4.99 3.68 -19.73
CA GLY A 93 -4.41 5.03 -19.61
C GLY A 93 -5.16 5.94 -18.62
N ARG A 94 -6.49 5.80 -18.49
CA ARG A 94 -7.28 6.52 -17.47
C ARG A 94 -7.35 5.78 -16.14
N ARG A 95 -7.23 4.45 -16.15
CA ARG A 95 -7.19 3.65 -14.93
C ARG A 95 -5.89 3.82 -14.15
N ALA A 96 -4.76 4.18 -14.79
CA ALA A 96 -3.47 4.48 -14.15
C ALA A 96 -3.62 5.37 -12.90
N ALA A 97 -4.45 6.41 -12.98
CA ALA A 97 -4.76 7.32 -11.86
C ALA A 97 -5.69 6.71 -10.78
N GLY A 98 -6.40 5.62 -11.09
CA GLY A 98 -7.25 4.85 -10.18
C GLY A 98 -6.59 3.62 -9.55
N TYR A 99 -5.31 3.35 -9.82
CA TYR A 99 -4.54 2.27 -9.14
C TYR A 99 -3.99 2.69 -7.78
N VAL A 100 -4.03 3.99 -7.46
CA VAL A 100 -3.43 4.54 -6.25
C VAL A 100 -4.46 4.49 -5.12
N ASN A 101 -4.36 3.50 -4.24
CA ASN A 101 -5.16 3.49 -3.02
C ASN A 101 -4.67 4.62 -2.11
N THR A 102 -5.37 5.74 -2.15
CA THR A 102 -5.11 6.91 -1.30
C THR A 102 -5.28 6.62 0.20
N GLY A 103 -5.75 5.44 0.59
CA GLY A 103 -5.71 4.91 1.96
C GLY A 103 -4.33 4.42 2.41
N ALA A 104 -3.37 4.23 1.50
CA ALA A 104 -1.97 3.91 1.84
C ALA A 104 -1.18 5.14 2.31
N LEU A 105 -1.66 6.35 2.00
CA LEU A 105 -0.98 7.62 2.28
C LEU A 105 -0.56 7.79 3.74
N PRO A 106 -1.38 7.46 4.76
CA PRO A 106 -1.00 7.62 6.16
C PRO A 106 0.20 6.75 6.54
N PHE A 107 0.26 5.50 6.06
CA PHE A 107 1.35 4.57 6.36
C PHE A 107 2.65 4.97 5.67
N LEU A 108 2.57 5.45 4.42
CA LEU A 108 3.73 5.97 3.71
C LEU A 108 4.29 7.23 4.37
N LEU A 109 3.42 8.15 4.81
CA LEU A 109 3.84 9.34 5.55
C LEU A 109 4.44 8.99 6.91
N ALA A 110 3.87 8.01 7.62
CA ALA A 110 4.43 7.54 8.87
C ALA A 110 5.85 6.98 8.68
N ALA A 111 6.08 6.21 7.61
CA ALA A 111 7.41 5.71 7.26
C ALA A 111 8.41 6.85 7.01
N VAL A 112 8.00 7.90 6.28
CA VAL A 112 8.84 9.09 6.04
C VAL A 112 9.21 9.77 7.36
N VAL A 113 8.27 9.91 8.29
CA VAL A 113 8.52 10.50 9.62
C VAL A 113 9.49 9.63 10.44
N CYS A 114 9.33 8.30 10.42
CA CYS A 114 10.28 7.39 11.09
C CYS A 114 11.69 7.50 10.50
N PHE A 115 11.83 7.52 9.17
CA PHE A 115 13.16 7.68 8.54
C PHE A 115 13.75 9.06 8.76
N ALA A 116 12.94 10.11 8.86
CA ALA A 116 13.41 11.43 9.27
C ALA A 116 13.93 11.42 10.71
N GLY A 117 13.21 10.78 11.64
CA GLY A 117 13.66 10.61 13.02
C GLY A 117 14.95 9.79 13.13
N PHE A 118 15.06 8.69 12.37
CA PHE A 118 16.28 7.91 12.22
C PHE A 118 17.46 8.74 11.69
N GLY A 119 17.21 9.53 10.63
CA GLY A 119 18.24 10.39 10.06
C GLY A 119 18.70 11.47 11.04
N VAL A 120 17.80 11.99 11.87
CA VAL A 120 18.15 12.95 12.93
C VAL A 120 18.92 12.28 14.06
N SER A 121 18.57 11.05 14.47
CA SER A 121 19.31 10.35 15.53
C SER A 121 20.74 10.04 15.12
N LEU A 122 21.00 9.70 13.86
CA LEU A 122 22.36 9.48 13.35
C LEU A 122 23.25 10.75 13.39
N LEU A 123 22.64 11.93 13.52
CA LEU A 123 23.33 13.23 13.55
C LEU A 123 23.53 13.76 14.98
N LEU A 124 22.92 13.13 15.98
CA LEU A 124 22.98 13.51 17.40
C LEU A 124 23.95 12.62 18.17
#